data_AF-A0A9X3XQD0-F1
#
_entry.id   AF-A0A9X3XQD0-F1
#
_cell.length_a   1.000
_cell.length_b   1.000
_cell.length_c   1.000
_cell.angle_alpha   90.00
_cell.angle_beta   90.00
_cell.angle_gamma   90.00
#
_symmetry.space_group_name_H-M   'P 1'
#
loop_
_entity.id
_entity.type
_entity.pdbx_description
1 polymer ?
#
loop_
_entity_poly.entity_id
_entity_poly.type
_entity_poly.pdbx_seq_one_letter_code
_entity_poly.pdbx_strand_id
1 'polypeptide(L)'
;MVLSTNPAVRLYEILSKSKEFCSSNANKQSRFRTVESVLAQVFDLDINDEEKIFKSIIQIIEMIENIKKLTNKIESNSKDELVKSLTNFEKKIMAIGLEDDIHKLDVIITKEILISINGIALALDVCNQYRNIEEENLMKFKEKIQVLIEELEELEVNEELKLFLNNVLSDLYYKIEEYKIYGIDGLKTSIEQGLGSIMLNKNICEEASKNQRFKENIKKVLSLLTSINTTISFVKNIIPIAQDASDIVNRLLG
;
A
#
# COMPACT_ATOMS: atom_id res chain seq x y z
N MET A 1 2.43 9.08 -12.15
CA MET A 1 3.18 7.81 -12.46
C MET A 1 2.14 6.70 -12.41
N VAL A 2 2.08 5.77 -13.37
CA VAL A 2 1.03 4.72 -13.30
C VAL A 2 1.39 3.75 -12.19
N LEU A 3 0.67 3.83 -11.06
CA LEU A 3 0.92 2.97 -9.90
C LEU A 3 0.35 1.59 -10.18
N SER A 4 1.20 0.70 -10.71
CA SER A 4 0.77 -0.66 -11.10
C SER A 4 0.28 -1.45 -9.89
N THR A 5 -0.82 -2.18 -10.03
CA THR A 5 -1.29 -3.05 -8.93
C THR A 5 -0.52 -4.36 -8.84
N ASN A 6 0.15 -4.74 -9.93
CA ASN A 6 1.05 -5.88 -9.96
C ASN A 6 2.31 -5.55 -9.11
N PRO A 7 2.55 -6.29 -8.01
CA PRO A 7 3.67 -6.00 -7.12
C PRO A 7 5.03 -6.21 -7.80
N ALA A 8 5.14 -7.13 -8.78
CA ALA A 8 6.39 -7.35 -9.50
C ALA A 8 6.71 -6.20 -10.47
N VAL A 9 5.70 -5.58 -11.09
CA VAL A 9 5.90 -4.36 -11.90
C VAL A 9 6.40 -3.23 -11.01
N ARG A 10 5.78 -3.01 -9.84
CA ARG A 10 6.21 -1.98 -8.89
C ARG A 10 7.64 -2.21 -8.40
N LEU A 11 7.98 -3.44 -8.04
CA LEU A 11 9.35 -3.77 -7.63
C LEU A 11 10.34 -3.51 -8.76
N TYR A 12 10.01 -3.93 -9.99
CA TYR A 12 10.84 -3.67 -11.16
C TYR A 12 11.08 -2.18 -11.37
N GLU A 13 10.05 -1.35 -11.30
CA GLU A 13 10.16 0.11 -11.46
C GLU A 13 11.03 0.74 -10.37
N ILE A 14 10.82 0.35 -9.10
CA ILE A 14 11.63 0.82 -7.97
C ILE A 14 13.10 0.47 -8.20
N LEU A 15 13.40 -0.80 -8.47
CA LEU A 15 14.77 -1.27 -8.64
C LEU A 15 15.44 -0.68 -9.89
N SER A 16 14.70 -0.50 -10.99
CA SER A 16 15.21 0.13 -12.21
C SER A 16 15.60 1.58 -11.96
N LYS A 17 14.76 2.35 -11.26
CA LYS A 17 15.07 3.73 -10.87
C LYS A 17 16.24 3.80 -9.91
N SER A 18 16.31 2.90 -8.93
CA SER A 18 17.47 2.80 -8.03
C SER A 18 18.75 2.53 -8.80
N LYS A 19 18.72 1.61 -9.78
CA LYS A 19 19.87 1.27 -10.63
C LYS A 19 20.32 2.44 -11.50
N GLU A 20 19.38 3.17 -12.09
CA GLU A 20 19.64 4.39 -12.87
C GLU A 20 20.27 5.48 -12.01
N PHE A 21 19.76 5.67 -10.78
CA PHE A 21 20.31 6.65 -9.85
C PHE A 21 21.73 6.28 -9.41
N CYS A 22 21.99 5.00 -9.08
CA CYS A 22 23.34 4.54 -8.75
C CYS A 22 24.32 4.82 -9.89
N SER A 23 23.91 4.51 -11.12
CA SER A 23 24.74 4.72 -12.32
C SER A 23 25.01 6.22 -12.57
N SER A 24 24.00 7.07 -12.40
CA SER A 24 24.08 8.52 -12.66
C SER A 24 24.88 9.30 -11.62
N ASN A 25 25.04 8.73 -10.42
CA ASN A 25 25.72 9.38 -9.30
C ASN A 25 27.04 8.72 -8.89
N ALA A 26 27.49 7.71 -9.63
CA ALA A 26 28.75 6.98 -9.43
C ALA A 26 30.01 7.87 -9.36
N ASN A 27 29.93 9.14 -9.82
CA ASN A 27 31.04 10.10 -9.85
C ASN A 27 30.81 11.37 -9.00
N LYS A 28 29.68 11.51 -8.28
CA LYS A 28 29.35 12.73 -7.50
C LYS A 28 29.88 12.69 -6.06
N GLN A 29 29.85 13.84 -5.34
CA GLN A 29 30.34 14.01 -3.95
C GLN A 29 29.65 13.07 -2.93
N SER A 30 30.31 12.81 -1.79
CA SER A 30 30.01 11.67 -0.89
C SER A 30 28.61 11.67 -0.26
N ARG A 31 27.99 12.83 0.02
CA ARG A 31 26.65 12.87 0.65
C ARG A 31 25.51 12.34 -0.23
N PHE A 32 25.76 12.17 -1.53
CA PHE A 32 24.82 11.58 -2.49
C PHE A 32 25.23 10.18 -2.94
N ARG A 33 26.13 9.55 -2.17
CA ARG A 33 26.62 8.18 -2.42
C ARG A 33 26.18 7.18 -1.37
N THR A 34 25.15 7.48 -0.60
CA THR A 34 24.55 6.53 0.35
C THR A 34 23.32 5.85 -0.24
N VAL A 35 23.05 4.63 0.19
CA VAL A 35 21.80 3.91 -0.10
C VAL A 35 20.59 4.75 0.31
N GLU A 36 20.68 5.44 1.45
CA GLU A 36 19.69 6.42 1.91
C GLU A 36 19.31 7.44 0.83
N SER A 37 20.31 8.06 0.18
CA SER A 37 20.06 9.07 -0.85
C SER A 37 19.33 8.50 -2.08
N VAL A 38 19.60 7.24 -2.43
CA VAL A 38 18.89 6.53 -3.52
C VAL A 38 17.43 6.33 -3.13
N LEU A 39 17.20 5.81 -1.93
CA LEU A 39 15.86 5.47 -1.46
C LEU A 39 15.00 6.72 -1.27
N ALA A 40 15.55 7.79 -0.67
CA ALA A 40 14.87 9.07 -0.55
C ALA A 40 14.42 9.59 -1.92
N GLN A 41 15.30 9.54 -2.94
CA GLN A 41 14.95 9.99 -4.28
C GLN A 41 13.91 9.09 -4.98
N VAL A 42 14.08 7.76 -4.90
CA VAL A 42 13.21 6.81 -5.61
C VAL A 42 11.80 6.80 -5.02
N PHE A 43 11.69 6.95 -3.71
CA PHE A 43 10.41 6.99 -3.01
C PHE A 43 9.81 8.39 -2.87
N ASP A 44 10.54 9.46 -3.22
CA ASP A 44 10.13 10.86 -3.07
C ASP A 44 9.91 11.24 -1.60
N LEU A 45 10.93 10.92 -0.77
CA LEU A 45 10.94 11.15 0.67
C LEU A 45 11.92 12.26 1.02
N ASP A 46 11.63 12.98 2.10
CA ASP A 46 12.60 13.90 2.72
C ASP A 46 13.80 13.08 3.21
N ILE A 47 15.00 13.46 2.79
CA ILE A 47 16.24 12.79 3.18
C ILE A 47 16.53 12.89 4.68
N ASN A 48 15.91 13.83 5.39
CA ASN A 48 16.03 13.97 6.84
C ASN A 48 15.03 13.10 7.61
N ASP A 49 14.11 12.41 6.92
CA ASP A 49 13.13 11.50 7.53
C ASP A 49 13.67 10.06 7.51
N GLU A 50 14.70 9.82 8.33
CA GLU A 50 15.39 8.52 8.43
C GLU A 50 14.43 7.35 8.67
N GLU A 51 13.36 7.58 9.44
CA GLU A 51 12.35 6.55 9.74
C GLU A 51 11.61 6.11 8.47
N LYS A 52 11.14 7.06 7.65
CA LYS A 52 10.47 6.71 6.38
C LYS A 52 11.43 6.06 5.39
N ILE A 53 12.68 6.51 5.35
CA ILE A 53 13.67 5.91 4.46
C ILE A 53 13.98 4.47 4.89
N PHE A 54 14.16 4.21 6.18
CA PHE A 54 14.35 2.86 6.70
C PHE A 54 13.15 1.96 6.38
N LYS A 55 11.92 2.47 6.58
CA LYS A 55 10.68 1.76 6.23
C LYS A 55 10.65 1.36 4.75
N SER A 56 11.23 2.13 3.84
CA SER A 56 11.30 1.78 2.42
C SER A 56 12.10 0.49 2.13
N ILE A 57 13.13 0.18 2.93
CA ILE A 57 13.87 -1.10 2.80
C ILE A 57 12.97 -2.27 3.21
N ILE A 58 12.31 -2.14 4.37
CA ILE A 58 11.37 -3.15 4.87
C ILE A 58 10.29 -3.42 3.84
N GLN A 59 9.80 -2.38 3.17
CA GLN A 59 8.79 -2.49 2.15
C GLN A 59 9.26 -3.21 0.89
N ILE A 60 10.51 -2.99 0.44
CA ILE A 60 11.09 -3.77 -0.67
C ILE A 60 11.12 -5.25 -0.30
N ILE A 61 11.51 -5.58 0.94
CA ILE A 61 11.53 -6.96 1.46
C ILE A 61 10.12 -7.56 1.46
N GLU A 62 9.13 -6.85 2.01
CA GLU A 62 7.73 -7.29 2.02
C GLU A 62 7.16 -7.49 0.61
N MET A 63 7.56 -6.65 -0.35
CA MET A 63 7.15 -6.77 -1.75
C MET A 63 7.74 -8.03 -2.38
N ILE A 64 9.02 -8.33 -2.12
CA ILE A 64 9.66 -9.58 -2.57
C ILE A 64 8.92 -10.79 -1.97
N GLU A 65 8.58 -10.76 -0.68
CA GLU A 65 7.80 -11.81 -0.03
C GLU A 65 6.41 -12.00 -0.65
N ASN A 66 5.69 -10.92 -0.95
CA ASN A 66 4.40 -11.00 -1.62
C ASN A 66 4.55 -11.62 -3.02
N ILE A 67 5.55 -11.19 -3.79
CA ILE A 67 5.83 -11.75 -5.12
C ILE A 67 6.17 -13.24 -5.04
N LYS A 68 6.93 -13.69 -4.03
CA LYS A 68 7.20 -15.13 -3.81
C LYS A 68 5.91 -15.90 -3.55
N LYS A 69 5.03 -15.39 -2.68
CA LYS A 69 3.71 -16.01 -2.39
C LYS A 69 2.83 -16.11 -3.63
N LEU A 70 2.82 -15.07 -4.48
CA LEU A 70 2.06 -15.08 -5.73
C LEU A 70 2.68 -16.02 -6.77
N THR A 71 4.00 -15.99 -6.94
CA THR A 71 4.74 -16.88 -7.85
C THR A 71 4.50 -18.35 -7.53
N ASN A 72 4.41 -18.71 -6.24
CA ASN A 72 4.12 -20.09 -5.83
C ASN A 72 2.76 -20.62 -6.31
N LYS A 73 1.80 -19.73 -6.59
CA LYS A 73 0.48 -20.06 -7.12
C LYS A 73 0.45 -20.22 -8.65
N ILE A 74 1.53 -19.87 -9.34
CA ILE A 74 1.63 -20.03 -10.79
C ILE A 74 1.86 -21.51 -11.12
N GLU A 75 1.10 -22.03 -12.08
CA GLU A 75 1.31 -23.37 -12.63
C GLU A 75 2.49 -23.36 -13.62
N SER A 76 3.71 -23.41 -13.10
CA SER A 76 4.95 -23.45 -13.90
C SER A 76 6.00 -24.34 -13.26
N ASN A 77 6.72 -25.09 -14.09
CA ASN A 77 7.86 -25.92 -13.66
C ASN A 77 9.06 -25.09 -13.19
N SER A 78 9.13 -23.80 -13.56
CA SER A 78 10.23 -22.90 -13.21
C SER A 78 9.96 -22.08 -11.94
N LYS A 79 8.80 -22.24 -11.30
CA LYS A 79 8.41 -21.41 -10.15
C LYS A 79 9.38 -21.51 -8.97
N ASP A 80 9.90 -22.70 -8.69
CA ASP A 80 10.80 -22.94 -7.55
C ASP A 80 12.14 -22.24 -7.74
N GLU A 81 12.66 -22.23 -8.97
CA GLU A 81 13.90 -21.53 -9.32
C GLU A 81 13.73 -20.00 -9.21
N LEU A 82 12.60 -19.47 -9.69
CA LEU A 82 12.26 -18.05 -9.54
C LEU A 82 12.15 -17.64 -8.06
N VAL A 83 11.45 -18.43 -7.24
CA VAL A 83 11.33 -18.18 -5.80
C VAL A 83 12.69 -18.25 -5.09
N LYS A 84 13.54 -19.21 -5.48
CA LYS A 84 14.92 -19.29 -4.96
C LYS A 84 15.75 -18.07 -5.35
N SER A 85 15.65 -17.59 -6.58
CA SER A 85 16.30 -16.37 -7.04
C SER A 85 15.87 -15.15 -6.22
N LEU A 86 14.56 -14.96 -6.03
CA LEU A 86 14.01 -13.89 -5.19
C LEU A 86 14.46 -13.98 -3.74
N THR A 87 14.51 -15.19 -3.16
CA THR A 87 14.96 -15.41 -1.78
C THR A 87 16.43 -15.05 -1.60
N ASN A 88 17.27 -15.33 -2.59
CA ASN A 88 18.68 -14.93 -2.55
C ASN A 88 18.84 -13.42 -2.72
N PHE A 89 18.02 -12.79 -3.56
CA PHE A 89 18.00 -11.35 -3.73
C PHE A 89 17.56 -10.62 -2.45
N GLU A 90 16.48 -11.08 -1.83
CA GLU A 90 15.97 -10.58 -0.55
C GLU A 90 17.04 -10.58 0.54
N LYS A 91 17.77 -11.69 0.72
CA LYS A 91 18.86 -11.77 1.71
C LYS A 91 19.93 -10.70 1.49
N LYS A 92 20.21 -10.34 0.23
CA LYS A 92 21.17 -9.28 -0.09
C LYS A 92 20.61 -7.90 0.26
N ILE A 93 19.33 -7.65 -0.02
CA ILE A 93 18.64 -6.42 0.36
C ILE A 93 18.58 -6.28 1.89
N MET A 94 18.26 -7.35 2.63
CA MET A 94 18.25 -7.34 4.10
C MET A 94 19.61 -7.02 4.73
N ALA A 95 20.71 -7.25 4.01
CA ALA A 95 22.06 -6.97 4.47
C ALA A 95 22.57 -5.56 4.12
N ILE A 96 21.69 -4.70 3.58
CA ILE A 96 22.01 -3.31 3.24
C ILE A 96 21.68 -2.37 4.41
N GLY A 97 22.62 -1.49 4.72
CA GLY A 97 22.45 -0.36 5.63
C GLY A 97 22.23 0.94 4.84
N LEU A 98 21.57 1.91 5.47
CA LEU A 98 21.30 3.22 4.86
C LEU A 98 22.57 4.01 4.55
N GLU A 99 23.57 3.91 5.43
CA GLU A 99 24.88 4.55 5.28
C GLU A 99 25.82 3.82 4.31
N ASP A 100 25.43 2.63 3.82
CA ASP A 100 26.26 1.91 2.85
C ASP A 100 26.44 2.72 1.57
N ASP A 101 27.57 2.51 0.89
CA ASP A 101 27.83 3.11 -0.40
C ASP A 101 26.86 2.58 -1.48
N ILE A 102 26.39 3.48 -2.36
CA ILE A 102 25.48 3.16 -3.49
C ILE A 102 25.98 2.02 -4.38
N HIS A 103 27.29 1.81 -4.50
CA HIS A 103 27.87 0.71 -5.26
C HIS A 103 27.45 -0.66 -4.70
N LYS A 104 27.21 -0.77 -3.39
CA LYS A 104 26.69 -2.01 -2.79
C LYS A 104 25.29 -2.31 -3.32
N LEU A 105 24.40 -1.32 -3.35
CA LEU A 105 23.07 -1.46 -3.93
C LEU A 105 23.14 -1.73 -5.44
N ASP A 106 24.05 -1.06 -6.15
CA ASP A 106 24.26 -1.24 -7.58
C ASP A 106 24.63 -2.69 -7.94
N VAL A 107 25.55 -3.29 -7.19
CA VAL A 107 25.98 -4.69 -7.39
C VAL A 107 24.86 -5.68 -7.03
N ILE A 108 24.01 -5.34 -6.06
CA ILE A 108 22.86 -6.18 -5.68
C ILE A 108 21.79 -6.16 -6.78
N ILE A 109 21.49 -5.00 -7.36
CA ILE A 109 20.51 -4.84 -8.44
C ILE A 109 21.17 -5.15 -9.80
N THR A 110 21.28 -6.44 -10.12
CA THR A 110 21.81 -6.90 -11.40
C THR A 110 20.79 -6.82 -12.54
N LYS A 111 21.28 -6.84 -13.79
CA LYS A 111 20.40 -6.96 -14.96
C LYS A 111 19.59 -8.26 -14.93
N GLU A 112 20.19 -9.34 -14.44
CA GLU A 112 19.55 -10.65 -14.32
C GLU A 112 18.34 -10.61 -13.38
N ILE A 113 18.48 -10.01 -12.18
CA ILE A 113 17.35 -9.94 -11.24
C ILE A 113 16.23 -9.06 -11.79
N LEU A 114 16.55 -7.96 -12.49
CA LEU A 114 15.55 -7.12 -13.16
C LEU A 114 14.78 -7.90 -14.23
N ILE A 115 15.47 -8.71 -15.04
CA ILE A 115 14.84 -9.57 -16.05
C ILE A 115 13.94 -10.62 -15.37
N SER A 116 14.40 -11.25 -14.29
CA SER A 116 13.61 -12.24 -13.54
C SER A 116 12.33 -11.62 -12.98
N ILE A 117 12.42 -10.45 -12.33
CA ILE A 117 11.27 -9.74 -11.77
C ILE A 117 10.30 -9.31 -12.88
N ASN A 118 10.80 -8.82 -14.01
CA ASN A 118 9.95 -8.47 -15.15
C ASN A 118 9.26 -9.71 -15.76
N GLY A 119 9.95 -10.85 -15.83
CA GLY A 119 9.35 -12.11 -16.27
C GLY A 119 8.22 -12.57 -15.33
N ILE A 120 8.42 -12.44 -14.02
CA ILE A 120 7.38 -12.72 -13.02
C ILE A 120 6.22 -11.74 -13.19
N ALA A 121 6.49 -10.45 -13.42
CA ALA A 121 5.46 -9.45 -13.65
C ALA A 121 4.54 -9.84 -14.82
N LEU A 122 5.12 -10.21 -15.97
CA LEU A 122 4.36 -10.69 -17.13
C LEU A 122 3.50 -11.93 -16.80
N ALA A 123 4.07 -12.90 -16.08
CA ALA A 123 3.32 -14.09 -15.69
C ALA A 123 2.16 -13.76 -14.74
N LEU A 124 2.39 -12.87 -13.79
CA LEU A 124 1.39 -12.40 -12.84
C LEU A 124 0.26 -11.59 -13.50
N ASP A 125 0.56 -10.80 -14.52
CA ASP A 125 -0.44 -10.09 -15.32
C ASP A 125 -1.35 -11.07 -16.07
N VAL A 126 -0.77 -12.12 -16.66
CA VAL A 126 -1.54 -13.18 -17.32
C VAL A 126 -2.44 -13.92 -16.34
N CYS A 127 -1.94 -14.26 -15.15
CA CYS A 127 -2.70 -15.03 -14.16
C CYS A 127 -3.80 -14.22 -13.46
N ASN A 128 -3.55 -12.94 -13.15
CA ASN A 128 -4.43 -12.17 -12.26
C ASN A 128 -5.18 -11.03 -12.94
N GLN A 129 -4.90 -10.72 -14.22
CA GLN A 129 -5.55 -9.64 -14.97
C GLN A 129 -5.59 -8.31 -14.20
N TYR A 130 -4.45 -7.94 -13.60
CA TYR A 130 -4.31 -6.70 -12.85
C TYR A 130 -4.77 -5.49 -13.67
N ARG A 131 -5.70 -4.70 -13.11
CA ARG A 131 -5.98 -3.34 -13.60
C ARG A 131 -5.31 -2.34 -12.66
N ASN A 132 -5.16 -1.08 -13.06
CA ASN A 132 -4.61 -0.05 -12.18
C ASN A 132 -5.73 0.82 -11.61
N ILE A 133 -5.52 1.32 -10.39
CA ILE A 133 -6.35 2.42 -9.88
C ILE A 133 -5.77 3.70 -10.45
N GLU A 134 -6.61 4.49 -11.11
CA GLU A 134 -6.22 5.81 -11.60
C GLU A 134 -5.86 6.72 -10.43
N GLU A 135 -4.77 7.49 -10.58
CA GLU A 135 -4.26 8.41 -9.56
C GLU A 135 -5.32 9.42 -9.11
N GLU A 136 -6.18 9.87 -10.03
CA GLU A 136 -7.33 10.74 -9.74
C GLU A 136 -8.32 10.12 -8.75
N ASN A 137 -8.55 8.80 -8.81
CA ASN A 137 -9.43 8.12 -7.87
C ASN A 137 -8.81 8.08 -6.46
N LEU A 138 -7.50 7.87 -6.36
CA LEU A 138 -6.79 7.93 -5.07
C LEU A 138 -6.86 9.34 -4.46
N MET A 139 -6.71 10.39 -5.27
CA MET A 139 -6.85 11.78 -4.82
C MET A 139 -8.28 12.09 -4.34
N LYS A 140 -9.30 11.67 -5.10
CA LYS A 140 -10.71 11.81 -4.68
C LYS A 140 -10.99 11.09 -3.36
N PHE A 141 -10.35 9.95 -3.09
CA PHE A 141 -10.50 9.28 -1.80
C PHE A 141 -9.87 10.08 -0.67
N LYS A 142 -8.65 10.62 -0.85
CA LYS A 142 -8.00 11.49 0.15
C LYS A 142 -8.86 12.71 0.49
N GLU A 143 -9.37 13.40 -0.52
CA GLU A 143 -10.24 14.57 -0.34
C GLU A 143 -11.49 14.21 0.47
N LYS A 144 -12.16 13.10 0.14
CA LYS A 144 -13.32 12.62 0.90
C LYS A 144 -12.97 12.26 2.35
N ILE A 145 -11.79 11.67 2.59
CA ILE A 145 -11.34 11.36 3.94
C ILE A 145 -11.17 12.63 4.76
N GLN A 146 -10.50 13.65 4.20
CA GLN A 146 -10.28 14.93 4.88
C GLN A 146 -11.60 15.61 5.24
N VAL A 147 -12.55 15.67 4.30
CA VAL A 147 -13.90 16.21 4.56
C VAL A 147 -14.59 15.45 5.70
N LEU A 148 -14.48 14.13 5.76
CA LEU A 148 -15.10 13.35 6.85
C LEU A 148 -14.43 13.58 8.20
N ILE A 149 -13.10 13.78 8.23
CA ILE A 149 -12.37 14.14 9.45
C ILE A 149 -12.84 15.50 9.96
N GLU A 150 -12.95 16.50 9.08
CA GLU A 150 -13.45 17.84 9.43
C GLU A 150 -14.90 17.76 9.95
N GLU A 151 -15.77 17.01 9.28
CA GLU A 151 -17.16 16.80 9.72
C GLU A 151 -17.24 16.14 11.11
N LEU A 152 -16.29 15.25 11.47
CA LEU A 152 -16.25 14.57 12.76
C LEU A 152 -15.86 15.53 13.90
N GLU A 153 -14.97 16.48 13.64
CA GLU A 153 -14.54 17.48 14.64
C GLU A 153 -15.72 18.33 15.12
N GLU A 154 -16.63 18.70 14.20
CA GLU A 154 -17.82 19.51 14.49
C GLU A 154 -18.94 18.77 15.23
N LEU A 155 -18.84 17.45 15.44
CA LEU A 155 -19.88 16.68 16.10
C LEU A 155 -19.85 16.89 17.62
N GLU A 156 -21.02 17.05 18.23
CA GLU A 156 -21.14 17.01 19.69
C GLU A 156 -21.29 15.55 20.16
N VAL A 157 -20.18 14.80 20.11
CA VAL A 157 -20.10 13.41 20.59
C VAL A 157 -18.85 13.19 21.44
N ASN A 158 -18.79 12.07 22.15
CA ASN A 158 -17.64 11.70 22.96
C ASN A 158 -16.33 11.73 22.13
N GLU A 159 -15.32 12.42 22.64
CA GLU A 159 -14.01 12.56 22.01
C GLU A 159 -13.31 11.22 21.73
N GLU A 160 -13.53 10.19 22.55
CA GLU A 160 -13.02 8.84 22.30
C GLU A 160 -13.60 8.24 21.00
N LEU A 161 -14.88 8.48 20.71
CA LEU A 161 -15.53 8.04 19.47
C LEU A 161 -15.02 8.80 18.26
N LYS A 162 -14.81 10.12 18.39
CA LYS A 162 -14.18 10.93 17.33
C LYS A 162 -12.78 10.44 17.03
N LEU A 163 -11.96 10.27 18.07
CA LEU A 163 -10.60 9.80 17.96
C LEU A 163 -10.55 8.42 17.29
N PHE A 164 -11.44 7.50 17.69
CA PHE A 164 -11.54 6.19 17.07
C PHE A 164 -11.81 6.28 15.55
N LEU A 165 -12.79 7.08 15.13
CA LEU A 165 -13.13 7.23 13.71
C LEU A 165 -12.05 7.96 12.93
N ASN A 166 -11.45 8.98 13.53
CA ASN A 166 -10.29 9.69 12.96
C ASN A 166 -9.12 8.74 12.75
N ASN A 167 -8.87 7.80 13.66
CA ASN A 167 -7.83 6.79 13.49
C ASN A 167 -8.12 5.85 12.31
N VAL A 168 -9.37 5.41 12.13
CA VAL A 168 -9.78 4.59 10.98
C VAL A 168 -9.58 5.34 9.66
N LEU A 169 -10.04 6.60 9.61
CA LEU A 169 -9.91 7.45 8.43
C LEU A 169 -8.44 7.79 8.12
N SER A 170 -7.66 8.10 9.15
CA SER A 170 -6.24 8.42 9.01
C SER A 170 -5.43 7.22 8.55
N ASP A 171 -5.67 6.02 9.08
CA ASP A 171 -5.02 4.81 8.60
C ASP A 171 -5.26 4.60 7.09
N LEU A 172 -6.52 4.75 6.65
CA LEU A 172 -6.84 4.68 5.23
C LEU A 172 -6.15 5.78 4.41
N TYR A 173 -6.11 7.01 4.92
CA TYR A 173 -5.39 8.12 4.28
C TYR A 173 -3.92 7.76 4.07
N TYR A 174 -3.24 7.29 5.12
CA TYR A 174 -1.85 6.87 5.05
C TYR A 174 -1.65 5.71 4.08
N LYS A 175 -2.55 4.72 4.02
CA LYS A 175 -2.45 3.64 3.02
C LYS A 175 -2.66 4.10 1.58
N ILE A 176 -3.35 5.21 1.35
CA ILE A 176 -3.42 5.83 0.03
C ILE A 176 -2.10 6.55 -0.29
N GLU A 177 -1.50 7.29 0.65
CA GLU A 177 -0.16 7.88 0.47
C GLU A 177 0.89 6.79 0.16
N GLU A 178 0.82 5.68 0.89
CA GLU A 178 1.71 4.54 0.72
C GLU A 178 1.26 3.60 -0.43
N TYR A 179 0.37 4.02 -1.33
CA TYR A 179 -0.11 3.13 -2.39
C TYR A 179 1.00 2.68 -3.35
N LYS A 180 1.98 3.54 -3.63
CA LYS A 180 3.17 3.16 -4.40
C LYS A 180 3.91 1.97 -3.80
N ILE A 181 3.84 1.87 -2.48
CA ILE A 181 4.53 0.88 -1.67
C ILE A 181 3.66 -0.39 -1.54
N TYR A 182 2.47 -0.28 -0.94
CA TYR A 182 1.64 -1.44 -0.61
C TYR A 182 0.66 -1.82 -1.72
N GLY A 183 0.32 -0.86 -2.57
CA GLY A 183 -0.65 -1.02 -3.64
C GLY A 183 -2.02 -1.36 -3.06
N ILE A 184 -2.77 -2.17 -3.80
CA ILE A 184 -4.12 -2.55 -3.41
C ILE A 184 -4.16 -3.32 -2.08
N ASP A 185 -3.13 -4.10 -1.77
CA ASP A 185 -3.16 -4.94 -0.57
C ASP A 185 -3.18 -4.09 0.71
N GLY A 186 -2.42 -2.99 0.75
CA GLY A 186 -2.45 -2.05 1.87
C GLY A 186 -3.82 -1.40 2.06
N LEU A 187 -4.43 -0.94 0.97
CA LEU A 187 -5.78 -0.37 1.01
C LEU A 187 -6.80 -1.40 1.48
N LYS A 188 -6.73 -2.62 0.94
CA LYS A 188 -7.65 -3.71 1.29
C LYS A 188 -7.59 -4.01 2.78
N THR A 189 -6.39 -4.18 3.34
CA THR A 189 -6.23 -4.45 4.78
C THR A 189 -6.77 -3.33 5.66
N SER A 190 -6.48 -2.07 5.32
CA SER A 190 -7.01 -0.91 6.05
C SER A 190 -8.53 -0.85 6.02
N ILE A 191 -9.14 -1.14 4.87
CA ILE A 191 -10.61 -1.16 4.72
C ILE A 191 -11.23 -2.31 5.52
N GLU A 192 -10.67 -3.52 5.44
CA GLU A 192 -11.14 -4.69 6.19
C GLU A 192 -11.09 -4.43 7.70
N GLN A 193 -9.98 -3.85 8.18
CA GLN A 193 -9.82 -3.47 9.58
C GLN A 193 -10.79 -2.36 9.96
N GLY A 194 -10.89 -1.29 9.18
CA GLY A 194 -11.81 -0.18 9.44
C GLY A 194 -13.27 -0.62 9.52
N LEU A 195 -13.73 -1.41 8.54
CA LEU A 195 -15.08 -1.98 8.52
C LEU A 195 -15.31 -2.87 9.75
N GLY A 196 -14.41 -3.82 10.01
CA GLY A 196 -14.53 -4.74 11.13
C GLY A 196 -14.52 -4.03 12.48
N SER A 197 -13.60 -3.09 12.68
CA SER A 197 -13.47 -2.32 13.92
C SER A 197 -14.70 -1.44 14.18
N ILE A 198 -15.28 -0.80 13.15
CA ILE A 198 -16.51 -0.02 13.32
C ILE A 198 -17.69 -0.95 13.66
N MET A 199 -17.85 -2.06 12.93
CA MET A 199 -18.97 -2.99 13.14
C MET A 199 -18.95 -3.66 14.51
N LEU A 200 -17.77 -3.92 15.07
CA LEU A 200 -17.62 -4.57 16.37
C LEU A 200 -17.64 -3.60 17.56
N ASN A 201 -17.61 -2.29 17.32
CA ASN A 201 -17.59 -1.29 18.38
C ASN A 201 -19.00 -0.94 18.86
N LYS A 202 -19.39 -1.51 20.01
CA LYS A 202 -20.72 -1.30 20.61
C LYS A 202 -21.03 0.18 20.90
N ASN A 203 -20.03 0.95 21.32
CA ASN A 203 -20.22 2.36 21.68
C ASN A 203 -20.63 3.19 20.45
N ILE A 204 -20.16 2.83 19.26
CA ILE A 204 -20.59 3.46 18.00
C ILE A 204 -22.06 3.17 17.74
N CYS A 205 -22.49 1.91 17.87
CA CYS A 205 -23.88 1.52 17.64
C CYS A 205 -24.83 2.23 18.63
N GLU A 206 -24.43 2.29 19.91
CA GLU A 206 -25.20 2.98 20.94
C GLU A 206 -25.33 4.48 20.67
N GLU A 207 -24.24 5.15 20.31
CA GLU A 207 -24.28 6.58 20.00
C GLU A 207 -25.07 6.88 18.72
N ALA A 208 -24.89 6.07 17.67
CA ALA A 208 -25.65 6.19 16.43
C ALA A 208 -27.16 5.97 16.61
N SER A 209 -27.58 5.23 17.64
CA SER A 209 -29.01 5.07 17.96
C SER A 209 -29.64 6.33 18.59
N LYS A 210 -28.82 7.21 19.19
CA LYS A 210 -29.26 8.39 19.95
C LYS A 210 -29.03 9.69 19.19
N ASN A 211 -27.97 9.75 18.38
CA ASN A 211 -27.54 10.94 17.67
C ASN A 211 -27.64 10.74 16.15
N GLN A 212 -28.65 11.37 15.54
CA GLN A 212 -28.92 11.26 14.11
C GLN A 212 -27.77 11.81 13.26
N ARG A 213 -27.15 12.93 13.67
CA ARG A 213 -26.02 13.53 12.94
C ARG A 213 -24.80 12.60 12.97
N PHE A 214 -24.52 11.99 14.12
CA PHE A 214 -23.46 10.98 14.24
C PHE A 214 -23.75 9.73 13.39
N LYS A 215 -24.99 9.22 13.43
CA LYS A 215 -25.43 8.10 12.60
C LYS A 215 -25.21 8.37 11.11
N GLU A 216 -25.52 9.56 10.63
CA GLU A 216 -25.29 9.96 9.24
C GLU A 216 -23.80 10.02 8.90
N ASN A 217 -22.96 10.54 9.81
CA ASN A 217 -21.51 10.55 9.60
C ASN A 217 -20.94 9.12 9.52
N ILE A 218 -21.34 8.22 10.42
CA ILE A 218 -20.95 6.79 10.33
C ILE A 218 -21.37 6.17 9.00
N LYS A 219 -22.59 6.46 8.52
CA LYS A 219 -23.04 5.98 7.20
C LYS A 219 -22.12 6.48 6.07
N LYS A 220 -21.69 7.75 6.12
CA LYS A 220 -20.73 8.29 5.15
C LYS A 220 -19.36 7.60 5.22
N VAL A 221 -18.82 7.38 6.43
CA VAL A 221 -17.56 6.66 6.62
C VAL A 221 -17.64 5.24 6.05
N LEU A 222 -18.68 4.49 6.41
CA LEU A 222 -18.88 3.12 5.90
C LEU A 222 -19.11 3.09 4.39
N SER A 223 -19.81 4.09 3.84
CA SER A 223 -20.00 4.25 2.39
C SER A 223 -18.69 4.52 1.67
N LEU A 224 -17.81 5.35 2.24
CA LEU A 224 -16.48 5.59 1.68
C LEU A 224 -15.64 4.31 1.66
N LEU A 225 -15.54 3.60 2.79
CA LEU A 225 -14.82 2.32 2.88
C LEU A 225 -15.35 1.31 1.85
N THR A 226 -16.66 1.23 1.72
CA THR A 226 -17.34 0.38 0.74
C THR A 226 -17.03 0.79 -0.70
N SER A 227 -17.08 2.09 -1.01
CA SER A 227 -16.78 2.60 -2.35
C SER A 227 -15.35 2.26 -2.77
N ILE A 228 -14.38 2.42 -1.87
CA ILE A 228 -12.98 2.09 -2.16
C ILE A 228 -12.82 0.59 -2.34
N ASN A 229 -13.47 -0.23 -1.50
CA ASN A 229 -13.47 -1.68 -1.66
C ASN A 229 -14.04 -2.13 -3.01
N THR A 230 -15.14 -1.52 -3.44
CA THR A 230 -15.73 -1.78 -4.75
C THR A 230 -14.76 -1.44 -5.89
N THR A 231 -14.09 -0.28 -5.83
CA THR A 231 -13.04 0.09 -6.79
C THR A 231 -11.92 -0.95 -6.80
N ILE A 232 -11.43 -1.37 -5.63
CA ILE A 232 -10.40 -2.41 -5.50
C ILE A 232 -10.86 -3.74 -6.12
N SER A 233 -12.10 -4.15 -5.84
CA SER A 233 -12.68 -5.39 -6.34
C SER A 233 -12.79 -5.43 -7.85
N PHE A 234 -13.23 -4.34 -8.47
CA PHE A 234 -13.23 -4.19 -9.93
C PHE A 234 -11.84 -4.28 -10.54
N VAL A 235 -10.84 -3.84 -9.79
CA VAL A 235 -9.45 -3.77 -10.26
C VAL A 235 -8.72 -5.10 -10.12
N LYS A 236 -9.08 -5.92 -9.12
CA LYS A 236 -8.50 -7.26 -8.88
C LYS A 236 -9.36 -8.44 -9.36
N ASN A 237 -10.52 -8.19 -9.99
CA ASN A 237 -11.52 -9.25 -10.29
C ASN A 237 -11.87 -10.10 -9.05
N ILE A 238 -11.89 -9.51 -7.86
CA ILE A 238 -12.24 -10.18 -6.60
C ILE A 238 -13.66 -9.82 -6.19
N ILE A 239 -14.37 -10.74 -5.53
CA ILE A 239 -15.73 -10.51 -5.02
C ILE A 239 -15.71 -9.35 -4.02
N PRO A 240 -16.55 -8.30 -4.17
CA PRO A 240 -16.66 -7.23 -3.19
C PRO A 240 -17.12 -7.77 -1.83
N ILE A 241 -16.34 -7.48 -0.79
CA ILE A 241 -16.73 -7.70 0.63
C ILE A 241 -18.00 -6.88 0.98
N ALA A 242 -18.29 -5.87 0.16
CA ALA A 242 -19.37 -4.89 0.33
C ALA A 242 -20.80 -5.44 0.23
N GLN A 243 -21.04 -6.59 -0.41
CA GLN A 243 -22.40 -7.14 -0.51
C GLN A 243 -22.99 -7.43 0.87
N ASP A 244 -22.17 -7.87 1.83
CA ASP A 244 -22.60 -8.08 3.21
C ASP A 244 -22.51 -6.80 4.06
N ALA A 245 -21.55 -5.92 3.78
CA ALA A 245 -21.35 -4.70 4.58
C ALA A 245 -22.51 -3.69 4.44
N SER A 246 -23.08 -3.51 3.24
CA SER A 246 -24.26 -2.65 3.01
C SER A 246 -25.49 -3.16 3.77
N ASP A 247 -25.72 -4.47 3.75
CA ASP A 247 -26.83 -5.10 4.46
C ASP A 247 -26.62 -5.07 5.98
N ILE A 248 -25.37 -5.19 6.44
CA ILE A 248 -24.99 -5.02 7.84
C ILE A 248 -25.11 -3.55 8.28
N VAL A 249 -24.74 -2.57 7.45
CA VAL A 249 -24.95 -1.13 7.71
C VAL A 249 -26.43 -0.82 7.88
N ASN A 250 -27.28 -1.36 7.00
CA ASN A 250 -28.73 -1.19 7.09
C ASN A 250 -29.32 -1.92 8.32
N ARG A 251 -28.79 -3.09 8.70
CA ARG A 251 -29.22 -3.83 9.89
C ARG A 251 -28.73 -3.26 11.22
N LEU A 252 -27.51 -2.71 11.27
CA LEU A 252 -26.91 -2.16 12.49
C LEU A 252 -27.42 -0.75 12.79
N LEU A 253 -27.69 0.05 11.75
CA LEU A 253 -28.04 1.45 11.94
C LEU A 253 -29.54 1.71 11.83
N GLY A 254 -30.31 0.85 11.15
CA GLY A 254 -31.71 1.14 10.80
C GLY A 254 -31.83 2.16 9.66
#